data_AF-A0A9W7L0Y2-F1
#
_entry.id   AF-A0A9W7L0Y2-F1
#
_cell.length_a   1.000
_cell.length_b   1.000
_cell.length_c   1.000
_cell.angle_alpha   90.00
_cell.angle_beta   90.00
_cell.angle_gamma   90.00
#
_symmetry.space_group_name_H-M   'P 1'
#
loop_
_entity.id
_entity.type
_entity.pdbx_description
1 polymer ?
#
loop_
_entity_poly.entity_id
_entity_poly.type
_entity_poly.pdbx_seq_one_letter_code
_entity_poly.pdbx_strand_id
1 'polypeptide(L)'
;MSGVSESAKVNRRSPAAKAKKPVKKVAPPKAAPTVRSHSSIFYAECDKGKLVQEVLVRWWYAISWPGQACQESPGPHYDSMKAFPGVFICVGGDEVGKILDKRDKSTCPNFTNMCKKSAKELKELAVKAIENQKIALEEAGEKGCPDDENLDDVLKWVKGLQEGALDREATKCIKEYNLKL
;
A
#
# COMPACT_ATOMS: atom_id res chain seq x y z
N MET A 1 -40.13 -62.88 4.08
CA MET A 1 -39.71 -64.16 3.50
C MET A 1 -38.33 -63.94 2.91
N SER A 2 -37.29 -64.09 3.72
CA SER A 2 -36.56 -65.36 3.93
C SER A 2 -35.96 -65.87 2.62
N GLY A 3 -34.65 -65.74 2.48
CA GLY A 3 -33.90 -66.24 1.33
C GLY A 3 -32.40 -66.08 1.54
N VAL A 4 -31.83 -66.95 2.37
CA VAL A 4 -30.39 -67.26 2.33
C VAL A 4 -30.15 -68.11 1.08
N SER A 5 -29.10 -67.84 0.29
CA SER A 5 -28.41 -68.92 -0.42
C SER A 5 -26.95 -68.57 -0.66
N GLU A 6 -26.16 -69.62 -0.50
CA GLU A 6 -24.76 -69.67 -0.15
C GLU A 6 -23.89 -70.08 -1.37
N SER A 7 -22.65 -69.58 -1.38
CA SER A 7 -21.41 -70.14 -1.94
C SER A 7 -21.26 -70.46 -3.44
N ALA A 8 -20.21 -69.86 -4.04
CA ALA A 8 -19.20 -70.62 -4.79
C ALA A 8 -17.83 -69.87 -4.85
N LYS A 9 -16.77 -70.58 -4.43
CA LYS A 9 -15.36 -70.16 -4.38
C LYS A 9 -14.74 -70.04 -5.78
N VAL A 10 -13.93 -69.00 -6.02
CA VAL A 10 -12.77 -69.11 -6.93
C VAL A 10 -11.56 -68.44 -6.30
N ASN A 11 -10.52 -69.25 -6.11
CA ASN A 11 -9.20 -68.92 -5.60
C ASN A 11 -8.32 -68.41 -6.75
N ARG A 12 -7.84 -67.16 -6.68
CA ARG A 12 -6.71 -66.69 -7.49
C ARG A 12 -5.72 -65.93 -6.61
N ARG A 13 -4.53 -66.49 -6.51
CA ARG A 13 -3.35 -65.99 -5.79
C ARG A 13 -2.98 -64.60 -6.30
N SER A 14 -2.84 -63.63 -5.38
CA SER A 14 -2.26 -62.31 -5.66
C SER A 14 -0.79 -62.27 -5.22
N PRO A 15 0.11 -61.66 -6.00
CA PRO A 15 1.55 -61.66 -5.74
C PRO A 15 1.96 -60.71 -4.61
N ALA A 16 3.04 -61.09 -3.91
CA ALA A 16 3.60 -60.39 -2.77
C ALA A 16 3.92 -58.90 -3.07
N ALA A 17 3.38 -58.00 -2.25
CA ALA A 17 3.66 -56.57 -2.30
C ALA A 17 5.08 -56.28 -1.77
N LYS A 18 5.93 -55.69 -2.62
CA LYS A 18 7.24 -55.16 -2.21
C LYS A 18 7.05 -53.98 -1.25
N ALA A 19 7.71 -54.05 -0.09
CA ALA A 19 7.71 -53.00 0.92
C ALA A 19 8.28 -51.67 0.36
N LYS A 20 7.52 -50.58 0.48
CA LYS A 20 7.97 -49.22 0.14
C LYS A 20 8.88 -48.69 1.25
N LYS A 21 10.07 -48.19 0.88
CA LYS A 21 11.00 -47.51 1.79
C LYS A 21 10.37 -46.20 2.32
N PRO A 22 10.65 -45.78 3.57
CA PRO A 22 10.05 -44.60 4.16
C PRO A 22 10.62 -43.33 3.53
N VAL A 23 9.73 -42.45 3.05
CA VAL A 23 10.08 -41.12 2.53
C VAL A 23 10.47 -40.24 3.73
N LYS A 24 11.72 -39.76 3.75
CA LYS A 24 12.17 -38.76 4.72
C LYS A 24 11.33 -37.50 4.54
N LYS A 25 10.61 -37.09 5.59
CA LYS A 25 9.92 -35.80 5.64
C LYS A 25 10.97 -34.69 5.57
N VAL A 26 11.01 -33.99 4.45
CA VAL A 26 11.79 -32.76 4.31
C VAL A 26 11.12 -31.70 5.19
N ALA A 27 11.88 -31.13 6.12
CA ALA A 27 11.39 -30.02 6.94
C ALA A 27 11.02 -28.84 6.03
N PRO A 28 9.95 -28.09 6.31
CA PRO A 28 9.61 -26.91 5.56
C PRO A 28 10.78 -25.90 5.62
N PRO A 29 11.08 -25.21 4.51
CA PRO A 29 12.15 -24.22 4.51
C PRO A 29 11.85 -23.15 5.56
N LYS A 30 12.84 -22.82 6.40
CA LYS A 30 12.75 -21.67 7.30
C LYS A 30 12.46 -20.43 6.46
N ALA A 31 11.41 -19.69 6.82
CA ALA A 31 11.08 -18.43 6.17
C ALA A 31 12.32 -17.54 6.13
N ALA A 32 12.62 -16.99 4.94
CA ALA A 32 13.68 -16.00 4.81
C ALA A 32 13.38 -14.80 5.73
N PRO A 33 14.39 -14.17 6.34
CA PRO A 33 14.16 -12.96 7.12
C PRO A 33 13.50 -11.93 6.22
N THR A 34 12.30 -11.49 6.60
CA THR A 34 11.55 -10.46 5.86
C THR A 34 12.34 -9.16 5.93
N VAL A 35 13.06 -8.82 4.86
CA VAL A 35 13.71 -7.51 4.73
C VAL A 35 12.60 -6.46 4.71
N ARG A 36 12.41 -5.73 5.81
CA ARG A 36 11.47 -4.60 5.89
C ARG A 36 12.08 -3.41 5.13
N SER A 37 11.28 -2.75 4.29
CA SER A 37 11.70 -1.50 3.65
C SER A 37 11.85 -0.38 4.68
N HIS A 38 12.62 0.66 4.38
CA HIS A 38 12.77 1.81 5.26
C HIS A 38 11.42 2.49 5.57
N SER A 39 10.51 2.56 4.59
CA SER A 39 9.17 3.10 4.79
C SER A 39 8.34 2.25 5.74
N SER A 40 8.37 0.92 5.59
CA SER A 40 7.67 0.00 6.48
C SER A 40 8.14 0.10 7.93
N ILE A 41 9.45 0.27 8.14
CA ILE A 41 10.00 0.51 9.48
C ILE A 41 9.53 1.86 10.01
N PHE A 42 9.65 2.93 9.22
CA PHE A 42 9.24 4.27 9.67
C PHE A 42 7.76 4.33 10.08
N TYR A 43 6.86 3.71 9.31
CA TYR A 43 5.43 3.63 9.62
C TYR A 43 5.14 2.86 10.92
N ALA A 44 5.89 1.80 11.20
CA ALA A 44 5.65 0.95 12.36
C ALA A 44 6.23 1.54 13.65
N GLU A 45 7.38 2.19 13.56
CA GLU A 45 8.24 2.46 14.72
C GLU A 45 8.15 3.91 15.23
N CYS A 46 7.43 4.82 14.57
CA CYS A 46 7.17 6.16 15.12
C CYS A 46 5.84 6.75 14.66
N ASP A 47 5.28 7.65 15.48
CA ASP A 47 3.97 8.24 15.19
C ASP A 47 4.03 9.26 14.03
N LYS A 48 5.20 9.88 13.78
CA LYS A 48 5.39 10.69 12.56
C LYS A 48 5.27 9.84 11.30
N GLY A 49 5.73 8.58 11.33
CA GLY A 49 5.57 7.64 10.23
C GLY A 49 4.10 7.31 9.97
N LYS A 50 3.35 6.99 11.02
CA LYS A 50 1.89 6.79 10.91
C LYS A 50 1.21 8.05 10.37
N LEU A 51 1.62 9.23 10.82
CA LEU A 51 1.06 10.50 10.34
C LEU A 51 1.35 10.72 8.84
N VAL A 52 2.55 10.36 8.36
CA VAL A 52 2.85 10.36 6.92
C VAL A 52 1.92 9.40 6.16
N GLN A 53 1.67 8.21 6.69
CA GLN A 53 0.74 7.25 6.09
C GLN A 53 -0.67 7.83 6.03
N GLU A 54 -1.17 8.45 7.11
CA GLU A 54 -2.48 9.10 7.15
C GLU A 54 -2.62 10.27 6.18
N VAL A 55 -1.53 10.94 5.79
CA VAL A 55 -1.57 11.91 4.68
C VAL A 55 -1.63 11.19 3.33
N LEU A 56 -0.78 10.18 3.12
CA LEU A 56 -0.63 9.51 1.82
C LEU A 56 -1.84 8.68 1.40
N VAL A 57 -2.56 8.04 2.32
CA VAL A 57 -3.75 7.23 1.97
C VAL A 57 -4.94 8.06 1.50
N ARG A 58 -4.92 9.38 1.73
CA ARG A 58 -6.02 10.31 1.44
C ARG A 58 -5.51 11.65 0.92
N TRP A 59 -4.34 11.65 0.28
CA TRP A 59 -3.64 12.88 -0.11
C TRP A 59 -4.48 13.77 -1.02
N TRP A 60 -5.31 13.16 -1.88
CA TRP A 60 -6.12 13.85 -2.88
C TRP A 60 -7.21 14.73 -2.26
N TYR A 61 -7.53 14.54 -0.98
CA TYR A 61 -8.46 15.40 -0.25
C TYR A 61 -7.79 16.68 0.30
N ALA A 62 -6.46 16.77 0.35
CA ALA A 62 -5.77 17.93 0.93
C ALA A 62 -4.76 18.61 0.01
N ILE A 63 -4.19 17.86 -0.95
CA ILE A 63 -3.09 18.29 -1.80
C ILE A 63 -3.56 18.32 -3.27
N SER A 64 -3.48 19.49 -3.89
CA SER A 64 -3.71 19.65 -5.32
C SER A 64 -2.46 19.26 -6.10
N TRP A 65 -2.38 18.02 -6.57
CA TRP A 65 -1.30 17.52 -7.42
C TRP A 65 -1.84 16.62 -8.54
N PRO A 66 -1.33 16.70 -9.78
CA PRO A 66 -0.32 17.63 -10.25
C PRO A 66 -0.83 19.08 -10.30
N GLY A 67 0.07 20.06 -10.16
CA GLY A 67 -0.28 21.47 -10.29
C GLY A 67 -0.80 21.82 -11.69
N GLN A 68 -1.64 22.86 -11.78
CA GLN A 68 -2.27 23.30 -13.05
C GLN A 68 -1.26 23.65 -14.16
N ALA A 69 -0.02 23.98 -13.80
CA ALA A 69 1.06 24.27 -14.74
C ALA A 69 1.52 23.04 -15.56
N CYS A 70 1.06 21.82 -15.24
CA CYS A 70 1.47 20.61 -15.93
C CYS A 70 0.73 20.34 -17.26
N GLN A 71 -0.07 21.30 -17.73
CA GLN A 71 -0.77 21.23 -19.02
C GLN A 71 0.11 21.66 -20.19
N GLU A 72 1.32 21.12 -20.26
CA GLU A 72 2.15 21.30 -21.45
C GLU A 72 1.61 20.49 -22.63
N SER A 73 1.75 21.03 -23.84
CA SER A 73 1.52 20.29 -25.08
C SER A 73 2.47 19.07 -25.13
N PRO A 74 1.99 17.90 -25.58
CA PRO A 74 2.90 16.81 -25.92
C PRO A 74 3.91 17.29 -26.97
N GLY A 75 5.15 16.81 -26.84
CA GLY A 75 6.17 17.01 -27.88
C GLY A 75 5.93 16.10 -29.09
N PRO A 76 6.76 16.21 -30.14
CA PRO A 76 6.68 15.34 -31.32
C PRO A 76 6.70 13.86 -30.91
N HIS A 77 5.83 13.06 -31.54
CA HIS A 77 5.67 11.62 -31.28
C HIS A 77 5.14 11.23 -29.90
N TYR A 78 4.72 12.17 -29.07
CA TYR A 78 4.05 11.87 -27.79
C TYR A 78 2.56 12.20 -27.87
N ASP A 79 1.76 11.45 -27.11
CA ASP A 79 0.35 11.73 -26.91
C ASP A 79 0.03 11.86 -25.41
N SER A 80 -1.00 12.66 -25.09
CA SER A 80 -1.40 12.95 -23.71
C SER A 80 -2.25 11.81 -23.12
N MET A 81 -1.96 11.40 -21.89
CA MET A 81 -2.81 10.44 -21.19
C MET A 81 -3.98 11.16 -20.50
N LYS A 82 -5.21 10.95 -20.99
CA LYS A 82 -6.42 11.65 -20.52
C LYS A 82 -6.62 11.62 -19.00
N ALA A 83 -6.31 10.50 -18.35
CA ALA A 83 -6.47 10.33 -16.90
C ALA A 83 -5.26 10.83 -16.08
N PHE A 84 -4.15 11.18 -16.74
CA PHE A 84 -2.89 11.56 -16.09
C PHE A 84 -2.33 12.83 -16.73
N PRO A 85 -2.87 14.02 -16.38
CA PRO A 85 -2.35 15.29 -16.88
C PRO A 85 -0.84 15.42 -16.62
N GLY A 86 -0.08 15.81 -17.65
CA GLY A 86 1.38 15.92 -17.58
C GLY A 86 2.15 14.62 -17.79
N VAL A 87 1.46 13.51 -18.05
CA VAL A 87 2.05 12.23 -18.43
C VAL A 87 1.76 11.96 -19.90
N PHE A 88 2.80 11.60 -20.63
CA PHE A 88 2.73 11.36 -22.07
C PHE A 88 3.27 9.99 -22.40
N ILE A 89 2.70 9.37 -23.44
CA ILE A 89 3.19 8.12 -24.02
C ILE A 89 3.72 8.37 -25.42
N CYS A 90 4.90 7.84 -25.72
CA CYS A 90 5.45 7.89 -27.06
C CYS A 90 4.66 6.97 -28.00
N VAL A 91 4.14 7.51 -29.09
CA VAL A 91 3.32 6.82 -30.09
C VAL A 91 3.98 6.74 -31.47
N GLY A 92 5.21 7.24 -31.62
CA GLY A 92 5.95 7.14 -32.89
C GLY A 92 7.47 7.18 -32.74
N GLY A 93 8.19 6.74 -33.77
CA GLY A 93 9.66 6.62 -33.77
C GLY A 93 10.18 5.37 -33.06
N ASP A 94 11.44 5.39 -32.62
CA ASP A 94 12.10 4.23 -32.01
C ASP A 94 11.73 4.02 -30.53
N GLU A 95 11.20 5.05 -29.87
CA GLU A 95 10.91 5.06 -28.43
C GLU A 95 9.43 4.75 -28.12
N VAL A 96 8.69 4.12 -29.03
CA VAL A 96 7.26 3.82 -28.85
C VAL A 96 7.02 3.07 -27.54
N GLY A 97 6.01 3.51 -26.79
CA GLY A 97 5.66 2.96 -25.48
C GLY A 97 6.40 3.60 -24.30
N LYS A 98 7.40 4.45 -24.54
CA LYS A 98 8.08 5.18 -23.47
C LYS A 98 7.15 6.19 -22.79
N ILE A 99 7.17 6.20 -21.46
CA ILE A 99 6.42 7.16 -20.65
C ILE A 99 7.32 8.36 -20.32
N LEU A 100 6.81 9.56 -20.64
CA LEU A 100 7.40 10.83 -20.25
C LEU A 100 6.49 11.46 -19.19
N ASP A 101 6.97 11.53 -17.95
CA ASP A 101 6.29 12.20 -16.84
C ASP A 101 6.93 13.55 -16.58
N LYS A 102 6.22 14.62 -16.94
CA LYS A 102 6.64 16.01 -16.76
C LYS A 102 6.12 16.64 -15.46
N ARG A 103 5.38 15.88 -14.64
CA ARG A 103 4.87 16.40 -13.37
C ARG A 103 6.01 16.72 -12.44
N ASP A 104 5.83 17.77 -11.64
CA ASP A 104 6.83 18.13 -10.63
C ASP A 104 6.91 17.05 -9.55
N LYS A 105 8.06 16.37 -9.53
CA LYS A 105 8.37 15.28 -8.60
C LYS A 105 8.70 15.80 -7.20
N SER A 106 9.07 17.08 -7.07
CA SER A 106 9.43 17.68 -5.78
C SER A 106 8.20 17.99 -4.91
N THR A 107 7.04 18.23 -5.54
CA THR A 107 5.76 18.47 -4.87
C THR A 107 4.85 17.24 -4.84
N CYS A 108 5.26 16.14 -5.48
CA CYS A 108 4.49 14.91 -5.55
C CYS A 108 4.19 14.34 -4.14
N PRO A 109 2.94 13.93 -3.85
CA PRO A 109 2.55 13.31 -2.59
C PRO A 109 3.10 11.87 -2.51
N ASN A 110 4.38 11.76 -2.16
CA ASN A 110 5.07 10.49 -1.96
C ASN A 110 5.77 10.47 -0.60
N PHE A 111 6.17 9.27 -0.17
CA PHE A 111 6.83 9.05 1.12
C PHE A 111 8.03 9.97 1.36
N THR A 112 8.96 10.03 0.41
CA THR A 112 10.18 10.85 0.51
C THR A 112 9.86 12.33 0.74
N ASN A 113 8.88 12.87 0.02
CA ASN A 113 8.49 14.28 0.16
C ASN A 113 7.73 14.53 1.47
N MET A 114 6.89 13.59 1.91
CA MET A 114 6.13 13.74 3.16
C MET A 114 7.02 13.61 4.40
N CYS A 115 8.01 12.70 4.41
CA CYS A 115 8.92 12.55 5.55
C CYS A 115 9.75 13.80 5.85
N LYS A 116 10.02 14.63 4.83
CA LYS A 116 10.77 15.89 4.94
C LYS A 116 9.95 17.04 5.55
N LYS A 117 8.62 16.94 5.55
CA LYS A 117 7.75 17.94 6.18
C LYS A 117 7.86 17.89 7.70
N SER A 118 7.61 19.01 8.36
CA SER A 118 7.51 19.05 9.81
C SER A 118 6.29 18.25 10.30
N ALA A 119 6.32 17.78 11.56
CA ALA A 119 5.15 17.13 12.15
C ALA A 119 3.92 18.05 12.16
N LYS A 120 4.13 19.36 12.32
CA LYS A 120 3.09 20.39 12.24
C LYS A 120 2.40 20.40 10.88
N GLU A 121 3.17 20.55 9.80
CA GLU A 121 2.62 20.57 8.43
C GLU A 121 1.90 19.26 8.10
N LEU A 122 2.46 18.12 8.51
CA LEU A 122 1.83 16.81 8.30
C LEU A 122 0.51 16.69 9.05
N LYS A 123 0.43 17.20 10.29
CA LYS A 123 -0.78 17.21 11.09
C LYS A 123 -1.86 18.07 10.45
N GLU A 124 -1.52 19.27 10.02
CA GLU A 124 -2.44 20.17 9.31
C GLU A 124 -2.97 19.52 8.02
N LEU A 125 -2.09 18.90 7.23
CA LEU A 125 -2.48 18.17 6.02
C LEU A 125 -3.39 16.98 6.32
N ALA A 126 -3.08 16.19 7.34
CA ALA A 126 -3.86 15.02 7.72
C ALA A 126 -5.26 15.42 8.20
N VAL A 127 -5.37 16.43 9.08
CA VAL A 127 -6.67 16.96 9.53
C VAL A 127 -7.50 17.42 8.35
N LYS A 128 -6.93 18.24 7.47
CA LYS A 128 -7.62 18.73 6.26
C LYS A 128 -8.09 17.58 5.36
N ALA A 129 -7.23 16.58 5.16
CA ALA A 129 -7.56 15.44 4.31
C ALA A 129 -8.72 14.62 4.88
N ILE A 130 -8.71 14.37 6.19
CA ILE A 130 -9.77 13.61 6.88
C ILE A 130 -11.08 14.38 6.84
N GLU A 131 -11.07 15.68 7.17
CA GLU A 131 -12.28 16.51 7.16
C GLU A 131 -12.91 16.60 5.75
N ASN A 132 -12.08 16.78 4.71
CA ASN A 132 -12.55 16.80 3.33
C ASN A 132 -13.02 15.42 2.84
N GLN A 133 -12.41 14.33 3.31
CA GLN A 133 -12.89 12.97 3.04
C GLN A 133 -14.28 12.75 3.63
N LYS A 134 -14.52 13.19 4.87
CA LYS A 134 -15.84 13.10 5.50
C LYS A 134 -16.89 13.89 4.71
N ILE A 135 -16.59 15.11 4.30
CA ILE A 135 -17.49 15.92 3.45
C ILE A 135 -17.84 15.16 2.15
N ALA A 136 -16.85 14.60 1.47
CA ALA A 136 -17.09 13.85 0.23
C ALA A 136 -17.96 12.60 0.44
N LEU A 137 -17.82 11.90 1.57
CA LEU A 137 -18.67 10.77 1.94
C LEU A 137 -20.11 11.20 2.21
N GLU A 138 -20.30 12.34 2.89
CA GLU A 138 -21.63 12.91 3.11
C GLU A 138 -22.30 13.31 1.79
N GLU A 139 -21.56 13.95 0.89
CA GLU A 139 -22.05 14.35 -0.45
C GLU A 139 -22.40 13.13 -1.33
N ALA A 140 -21.68 12.02 -1.19
CA ALA A 140 -21.98 10.77 -1.87
C ALA A 140 -23.19 10.02 -1.26
N GLY A 141 -23.71 10.46 -0.11
CA GLY A 141 -24.78 9.78 0.61
C GLY A 141 -24.31 8.53 1.38
N GLU A 142 -23.01 8.39 1.61
CA GLU A 142 -22.38 7.22 2.25
C GLU A 142 -22.09 7.44 3.75
N LYS A 143 -22.82 8.37 4.39
CA LYS A 143 -22.65 8.71 5.80
C LYS A 143 -22.93 7.53 6.73
N GLY A 144 -22.08 7.32 7.74
CA GLY A 144 -22.26 6.26 8.73
C GLY A 144 -21.89 4.84 8.25
N CYS A 145 -21.15 4.72 7.15
CA CYS A 145 -20.50 3.45 6.81
C CYS A 145 -19.35 3.16 7.81
N PRO A 146 -18.90 1.89 7.96
CA PRO A 146 -17.78 1.56 8.85
C PRO A 146 -16.51 2.37 8.59
N ASP A 147 -16.32 2.82 7.34
CA ASP A 147 -15.20 3.67 6.97
C ASP A 147 -15.31 5.09 7.56
N ASP A 148 -16.52 5.59 7.83
CA ASP A 148 -16.78 6.91 8.46
C ASP A 148 -16.52 6.90 9.98
N GLU A 149 -16.91 5.84 10.70
CA GLU A 149 -16.62 5.70 12.14
C GLU A 149 -15.12 5.65 12.43
N ASN A 150 -14.36 5.03 11.52
CA ASN A 150 -12.89 4.99 11.59
C ASN A 150 -12.28 6.40 11.40
N LEU A 151 -12.88 7.27 10.59
CA LEU A 151 -12.35 8.61 10.34
C LEU A 151 -12.43 9.51 11.57
N ASP A 152 -13.45 9.38 12.41
CA ASP A 152 -13.56 10.16 13.63
C ASP A 152 -12.50 9.78 14.67
N ASP A 153 -12.23 8.48 14.83
CA ASP A 153 -11.16 7.99 15.70
C ASP A 153 -9.78 8.43 15.21
N VAL A 154 -9.53 8.33 13.91
CA VAL A 154 -8.29 8.82 13.29
C VAL A 154 -8.17 10.33 13.47
N LEU A 155 -9.23 11.10 13.24
CA LEU A 155 -9.21 12.57 13.41
C LEU A 155 -8.89 12.97 14.84
N LYS A 156 -9.50 12.27 15.81
CA LYS A 156 -9.23 12.48 17.24
C LYS A 156 -7.77 12.17 17.58
N TRP A 157 -7.24 11.05 17.08
CA TRP A 157 -5.83 10.69 17.25
C TRP A 157 -4.91 11.78 16.67
N VAL A 158 -5.08 12.15 15.39
CA VAL A 158 -4.27 13.18 14.72
C VAL A 158 -4.30 14.49 15.51
N LYS A 159 -5.47 14.96 15.92
CA LYS A 159 -5.63 16.21 16.67
C LYS A 159 -4.92 16.17 18.03
N GLY A 160 -4.89 15.01 18.69
CA GLY A 160 -4.22 14.79 19.99
C GLY A 160 -2.69 14.77 19.96
N LEU A 161 -2.08 14.58 18.78
CA LEU A 161 -0.63 14.47 18.63
C LEU A 161 0.12 15.76 19.02
N GLN A 162 1.27 15.60 19.67
CA GLN A 162 2.16 16.69 20.07
C GLN A 162 3.31 16.86 19.06
N GLU A 163 3.22 17.89 18.22
CA GLU A 163 4.09 18.10 17.05
C GLU A 163 5.59 18.10 17.40
N GLY A 164 5.99 18.83 18.45
CA GLY A 164 7.40 18.92 18.84
C GLY A 164 8.00 17.61 19.36
N ALA A 165 7.17 16.68 19.85
CA ALA A 165 7.62 15.36 20.29
C ALA A 165 7.83 14.42 19.08
N LEU A 166 6.96 14.51 18.08
CA LEU A 166 6.98 13.67 16.88
C LEU A 166 8.25 13.84 16.04
N ASP A 167 8.71 15.08 15.83
CA ASP A 167 9.94 15.32 15.06
C ASP A 167 11.19 14.80 15.78
N ARG A 168 11.20 14.84 17.11
CA ARG A 168 12.30 14.27 17.93
C ARG A 168 12.28 12.75 17.89
N GLU A 169 11.12 12.13 18.06
CA GLU A 169 10.92 10.70 17.96
C GLU A 169 11.34 10.18 16.57
N ALA A 170 10.90 10.85 15.50
CA ALA A 170 11.28 10.50 14.14
C ALA A 170 12.80 10.54 13.93
N THR A 171 13.48 11.56 14.46
CA THR A 171 14.94 11.66 14.40
C THR A 171 15.63 10.50 15.13
N LYS A 172 15.08 10.07 16.27
CA LYS A 172 15.57 8.90 17.00
C LYS A 172 15.37 7.62 16.19
N CYS A 173 14.17 7.39 15.66
CA CYS A 173 13.83 6.24 14.83
C CYS A 173 14.75 6.13 13.60
N ILE A 174 15.01 7.23 12.89
CA ILE A 174 15.92 7.26 11.75
C ILE A 174 17.33 6.78 12.13
N LYS A 175 17.85 7.23 13.28
CA LYS A 175 19.19 6.84 13.76
C LYS A 175 19.23 5.39 14.22
N GLU A 176 18.24 4.97 15.00
CA GLU A 176 18.15 3.63 15.60
C GLU A 176 18.08 2.54 14.53
N TYR A 177 17.31 2.77 13.47
CA TYR A 177 17.12 1.82 12.38
C TYR A 177 17.96 2.12 11.13
N ASN A 178 18.86 3.10 11.19
CA ASN A 178 19.71 3.54 10.07
C ASN A 178 18.92 3.79 8.78
N LEU A 179 17.79 4.48 8.90
CA LEU A 179 16.90 4.76 7.78
C LEU A 179 17.49 5.82 6.86
N LYS A 180 17.37 5.60 5.55
CA LYS A 180 17.67 6.59 4.51
C LYS A 180 16.34 7.13 3.97
N LEU A 181 15.96 8.34 4.42
CA LEU A 181 14.70 9.03 4.09
C LEU A 181 14.96 10.32 3.31
#